data_AF-A0ABD1XCJ2-F1
#
_entry.id   AF-A0ABD1XCJ2-F1
#
_cell.length_a   1.000
_cell.length_b   1.000
_cell.length_c   1.000
_cell.angle_alpha   90.00
_cell.angle_beta   90.00
_cell.angle_gamma   90.00
#
_symmetry.space_group_name_H-M   'P 1'
#
loop_
_entity.id
_entity.type
_entity.pdbx_description
1 polymer ?
#
loop_
_entity_poly.entity_id
_entity_poly.type
_entity_poly.pdbx_seq_one_letter_code
_entity_poly.pdbx_strand_id
1 'polypeptide(L)'
;MNETFPDLGLKQSDCIELSWVESVLFWTNFPAGTPVNILLSSVPPVLTHLKIKSDYLKNHIPKQDLEFIFKRMIELESVMLTFNSYGGRMAEIPPSEKTFPHRAGNLAKHQYATNWNESRVEAAEKYIWRKGKVW
;
A
#
# COMPACT_ATOMS: atom_id res chain seq x y z
N MET A 1 14.98 -10.68 10.76
CA MET A 1 13.73 -11.25 10.22
C MET A 1 13.46 -12.64 10.75
N ASN A 2 14.41 -13.58 10.69
CA ASN A 2 14.18 -14.96 11.16
C ASN A 2 13.88 -15.08 12.66
N GLU A 3 14.31 -14.14 13.48
CA GLU A 3 14.01 -14.13 14.92
C GLU A 3 12.68 -13.44 15.25
N THR A 4 12.36 -12.34 14.56
CA THR A 4 11.24 -11.46 14.89
C THR A 4 9.98 -11.73 14.06
N PHE A 5 10.12 -12.35 12.88
CA PHE A 5 9.01 -12.73 12.02
C PHE A 5 9.36 -13.99 11.18
N PRO A 6 9.59 -15.14 11.84
CA PRO A 6 9.97 -16.39 11.17
C PRO A 6 8.91 -16.92 10.19
N ASP A 7 7.63 -16.67 10.46
CA ASP A 7 6.51 -17.17 9.65
C ASP A 7 6.52 -16.66 8.20
N LEU A 8 7.21 -15.54 7.93
CA LEU A 8 7.40 -15.04 6.57
C LEU A 8 8.29 -15.97 5.73
N GLY A 9 9.17 -16.74 6.36
CA GLY A 9 10.07 -17.69 5.68
C GLY A 9 11.09 -17.05 4.75
N LEU A 10 11.44 -15.77 4.98
CA LEU A 10 12.35 -15.00 4.12
C LEU A 10 13.73 -15.65 4.01
N LYS A 11 14.21 -15.86 2.78
CA LYS A 11 15.54 -16.42 2.51
C LYS A 11 16.46 -15.35 1.92
N GLN A 12 17.77 -15.56 2.05
CA GLN A 12 18.76 -14.67 1.44
C GLN A 12 18.61 -14.60 -0.09
N SER A 13 18.16 -15.68 -0.73
CA SER A 13 17.87 -15.73 -2.17
C SER A 13 16.72 -14.82 -2.60
N ASP A 14 15.85 -14.42 -1.67
CA ASP A 14 14.72 -13.52 -1.94
C ASP A 14 15.14 -12.05 -1.80
N CYS A 15 16.33 -11.79 -1.24
CA CYS A 15 16.87 -10.46 -1.02
C CYS A 15 17.73 -10.02 -2.20
N ILE A 16 17.58 -8.75 -2.58
CA ILE A 16 18.41 -8.11 -3.61
C ILE A 16 19.06 -6.89 -2.95
N GLU A 17 20.39 -6.83 -2.98
CA GLU A 17 21.14 -5.66 -2.52
C GLU A 17 21.21 -4.62 -3.63
N LEU A 18 20.78 -3.40 -3.32
CA LEU A 18 20.70 -2.26 -4.23
C LEU A 18 21.18 -1.00 -3.51
N SER A 19 21.69 -0.01 -4.23
CA SER A 19 21.82 1.33 -3.67
C SER A 19 20.44 1.89 -3.30
N TRP A 20 20.40 2.91 -2.44
CA TRP A 20 19.12 3.53 -2.03
C TRP A 20 18.30 4.02 -3.24
N VAL A 21 18.93 4.66 -4.23
CA VAL A 21 18.22 5.18 -5.41
C VAL A 21 17.73 4.06 -6.34
N GLU A 22 18.47 2.97 -6.48
CA GLU A 22 18.00 1.80 -7.25
C GLU A 22 16.84 1.10 -6.54
N SER A 23 16.81 1.10 -5.21
CA SER A 23 15.67 0.57 -4.45
C SER A 23 14.38 1.36 -4.70
N VAL A 24 14.47 2.67 -5.00
CA VAL A 24 13.32 3.49 -5.41
C VAL A 24 12.78 3.00 -6.75
N LEU A 25 13.66 2.75 -7.74
CA LEU A 25 13.26 2.20 -9.04
C LEU A 25 12.56 0.85 -8.88
N PHE A 26 13.15 -0.06 -8.10
CA PHE A 26 12.56 -1.35 -7.75
C PHE A 26 11.16 -1.21 -7.14
N TRP A 27 11.02 -0.33 -6.13
CA TRP A 27 9.75 -0.09 -5.44
C TRP A 27 8.66 0.46 -6.37
N THR A 28 9.05 1.25 -7.37
CA THR A 28 8.14 1.82 -8.38
C THR A 28 7.92 0.92 -9.60
N ASN A 29 8.35 -0.35 -9.54
CA ASN A 29 8.22 -1.35 -10.61
C ASN A 29 8.93 -0.99 -11.93
N PHE A 30 10.00 -0.18 -11.90
CA PHE A 30 10.85 -0.06 -13.09
C PHE A 30 11.63 -1.36 -13.33
N PRO A 31 11.87 -1.76 -14.59
CA PRO A 31 12.72 -2.90 -14.90
C PRO A 31 14.12 -2.75 -14.30
N ALA A 32 14.70 -3.87 -13.86
CA ALA A 32 16.09 -3.90 -13.38
C ALA A 32 17.05 -3.37 -14.46
N GLY A 33 18.01 -2.53 -14.06
CA GLY A 33 18.94 -1.86 -14.97
C GLY A 33 18.41 -0.56 -15.61
N THR A 34 17.20 -0.12 -15.27
CA THR A 34 16.69 1.20 -15.71
C THR A 34 17.61 2.31 -15.18
N PRO A 35 18.07 3.25 -16.03
CA PRO A 35 18.87 4.38 -15.58
C PRO A 35 18.11 5.28 -14.59
N VAL A 36 18.76 5.65 -13.48
CA VAL A 36 18.15 6.45 -12.39
C VAL A 36 17.67 7.85 -12.82
N ASN A 37 18.17 8.37 -13.94
CA ASN A 37 17.73 9.65 -14.49
C ASN A 37 16.25 9.64 -14.91
N ILE A 38 15.62 8.47 -15.08
CA ILE A 38 14.19 8.38 -15.34
C ILE A 38 13.35 9.03 -14.24
N LEU A 39 13.86 9.05 -13.00
CA LEU A 39 13.20 9.68 -11.85
C LEU A 39 13.11 11.21 -11.97
N LEU A 40 13.85 11.83 -12.90
CA LEU A 40 13.75 13.26 -13.21
C LEU A 40 12.56 13.59 -14.11
N SER A 41 11.97 12.59 -14.77
CA SER A 41 10.79 12.79 -15.62
C SER A 41 9.53 12.97 -14.77
N SER A 42 8.75 14.02 -15.07
CA SER A 42 7.42 14.22 -14.48
C SER A 42 6.30 13.54 -15.28
N VAL A 43 6.64 12.80 -16.34
CA VAL A 43 5.65 12.11 -17.18
C VAL A 43 5.27 10.78 -16.52
N PRO A 44 3.99 10.58 -16.14
CA PRO A 44 3.56 9.31 -15.57
C PRO A 44 3.64 8.20 -16.62
N PRO A 45 4.15 7.00 -16.27
CA PRO A 45 4.25 5.89 -17.21
C PRO A 45 2.88 5.29 -17.57
N VAL A 46 1.89 5.43 -16.67
CA VAL A 46 0.52 4.94 -16.86
C VAL A 46 -0.46 5.99 -16.33
N LEU A 47 -1.51 6.24 -17.09
CA LEU A 47 -2.68 6.98 -16.64
C LEU A 47 -3.80 5.99 -16.31
N THR A 48 -4.26 6.00 -15.06
CA THR A 48 -5.34 5.13 -14.60
C THR A 48 -6.32 5.93 -13.76
N HIS A 49 -7.60 5.57 -13.81
CA HIS A 49 -8.59 6.09 -12.88
C HIS A 49 -8.45 5.36 -11.55
N LEU A 50 -8.61 6.08 -10.43
CA LEU A 50 -8.40 5.52 -9.11
C LEU A 50 -9.37 6.07 -8.08
N LYS A 51 -9.76 5.22 -7.14
CA LYS A 51 -10.45 5.64 -5.91
C LYS A 51 -9.74 5.04 -4.71
N ILE A 52 -9.05 5.89 -3.94
CA ILE A 52 -8.28 5.50 -2.74
C ILE A 52 -8.94 6.08 -1.48
N LYS A 53 -8.88 5.33 -0.40
CA LYS A 53 -9.29 5.69 0.96
C LYS A 53 -8.31 4.98 1.89
N SER A 54 -8.16 5.51 3.09
CA SER A 54 -7.21 4.99 4.06
C SER A 54 -7.69 5.24 5.46
N ASP A 55 -7.33 4.35 6.35
CA ASP A 55 -7.62 4.42 7.77
C ASP A 55 -6.38 4.03 8.58
N TYR A 56 -6.35 4.39 9.86
CA TYR A 56 -5.24 4.10 10.76
C TYR A 56 -5.63 3.01 11.75
N LEU A 57 -4.86 1.93 11.76
CA LEU A 57 -5.05 0.82 12.67
C LEU A 57 -4.37 1.12 13.99
N LYS A 58 -5.15 1.12 15.07
CA LYS A 58 -4.63 1.21 16.45
C LYS A 58 -4.55 -0.14 17.14
N ASN A 59 -5.38 -1.08 16.72
CA ASN A 59 -5.45 -2.45 17.23
C ASN A 59 -5.29 -3.43 16.07
N HIS A 60 -4.89 -4.66 16.39
CA HIS A 60 -4.84 -5.75 15.42
C HIS A 60 -6.23 -6.06 14.87
N ILE A 61 -6.31 -6.36 13.58
CA ILE A 61 -7.55 -6.85 12.94
C ILE A 61 -7.70 -8.34 13.31
N PRO A 62 -8.82 -8.77 13.91
CA PRO A 62 -9.09 -10.18 14.18
C PRO A 62 -8.98 -11.04 12.91
N LYS A 63 -8.55 -12.30 13.07
CA LYS A 63 -8.37 -13.23 11.93
C LYS A 63 -9.65 -13.37 11.09
N GLN A 64 -10.81 -13.50 11.75
CA GLN A 64 -12.11 -13.64 11.08
C GLN A 64 -12.45 -12.41 10.20
N ASP A 65 -12.09 -11.22 10.67
CA ASP A 65 -12.32 -9.98 9.92
C ASP A 65 -11.37 -9.86 8.72
N LEU A 66 -10.11 -10.30 8.86
CA LEU A 66 -9.17 -10.41 7.73
C LEU A 66 -9.65 -11.42 6.68
N GLU A 67 -10.14 -12.58 7.10
CA GLU A 67 -10.72 -13.60 6.21
C GLU A 67 -11.93 -13.04 5.46
N PHE A 68 -12.80 -12.28 6.14
CA PHE A 68 -13.91 -11.58 5.51
C PHE A 68 -13.43 -10.57 4.46
N ILE A 69 -12.46 -9.72 4.79
CA ILE A 69 -11.89 -8.74 3.84
C ILE A 69 -11.34 -9.46 2.60
N PHE A 70 -10.57 -10.54 2.77
CA PHE A 70 -10.02 -11.28 1.63
C PHE A 70 -11.11 -11.91 0.76
N LYS A 71 -12.16 -12.46 1.36
CA LYS A 71 -13.32 -12.96 0.61
C LYS A 71 -13.97 -11.85 -0.22
N ARG A 72 -14.17 -10.66 0.36
CA ARG A 72 -14.72 -9.49 -0.36
C ARG A 72 -13.82 -9.02 -1.49
N MET A 73 -12.50 -9.02 -1.29
CA MET A 73 -11.55 -8.67 -2.34
C MET A 73 -11.64 -9.63 -3.53
N ILE A 74 -11.75 -10.94 -3.27
CA ILE A 74 -11.96 -11.96 -4.33
C ILE A 74 -13.27 -11.70 -5.09
N GLU A 75 -14.37 -11.45 -4.38
CA GLU A 75 -15.69 -11.18 -4.99
C GLU A 75 -15.71 -9.90 -5.85
N LEU A 76 -14.89 -8.90 -5.51
CA LEU A 76 -14.90 -7.59 -6.16
C LEU A 76 -13.82 -7.43 -7.24
N GLU A 77 -12.87 -8.39 -7.31
CA GLU A 77 -11.79 -8.58 -8.29
C GLU A 77 -10.72 -7.47 -8.34
N SER A 78 -11.13 -6.21 -8.38
CA SER A 78 -10.27 -5.05 -8.67
C SER A 78 -9.94 -4.22 -7.43
N VAL A 79 -9.69 -4.88 -6.29
CA VAL A 79 -9.41 -4.22 -5.01
C VAL A 79 -7.98 -4.52 -4.57
N MET A 80 -7.22 -3.48 -4.25
CA MET A 80 -5.90 -3.56 -3.63
C MET A 80 -6.00 -3.12 -2.17
N LEU A 81 -5.33 -3.86 -1.29
CA LEU A 81 -5.17 -3.56 0.13
C LEU A 81 -3.69 -3.45 0.47
N THR A 82 -3.28 -2.34 1.08
CA THR A 82 -1.88 -2.07 1.41
C THR A 82 -1.76 -1.64 2.86
N PHE A 83 -0.85 -2.26 3.62
CA PHE A 83 -0.52 -1.86 4.99
C PHE A 83 0.86 -1.20 5.02
N ASN A 84 0.94 0.02 5.56
CA ASN A 84 2.19 0.74 5.77
C ASN A 84 2.43 0.81 7.27
N SER A 85 3.48 0.14 7.76
CA SER A 85 3.77 0.05 9.20
C SER A 85 4.08 1.42 9.81
N TYR A 86 3.62 1.63 11.04
CA TYR A 86 3.90 2.79 11.88
C TYR A 86 4.63 2.32 13.13
N GLY A 87 5.45 3.19 13.70
CA GLY A 87 6.43 2.85 14.74
C GLY A 87 7.74 3.59 14.50
N GLY A 88 8.83 3.12 15.12
CA GLY A 88 10.15 3.72 14.99
C GLY A 88 10.11 5.24 15.12
N ARG A 89 10.71 5.95 14.14
CA ARG A 89 10.76 7.41 14.15
C ARG A 89 9.38 8.08 14.17
N MET A 90 8.33 7.46 13.62
CA MET A 90 6.97 8.01 13.65
C MET A 90 6.32 7.98 15.04
N ALA A 91 6.76 7.08 15.93
CA ALA A 91 6.26 7.00 17.29
C ALA A 91 6.99 7.95 18.26
N GLU A 92 8.21 8.37 17.93
CA GLU A 92 9.01 9.29 18.75
C GLU A 92 8.52 10.74 18.69
N ILE A 93 7.85 11.12 17.60
CA ILE A 93 7.38 12.49 17.35
C ILE A 93 6.02 12.71 18.02
N PRO A 94 5.84 13.71 18.91
CA PRO A 94 4.55 14.03 19.51
C PRO A 94 3.47 14.39 18.47
N PRO A 95 2.20 13.99 18.66
CA PRO A 95 1.10 14.33 17.75
C PRO A 95 0.89 15.83 17.53
N SER A 96 1.28 16.66 18.50
CA SER A 96 1.14 18.12 18.44
C SER A 96 2.34 18.83 17.79
N GLU A 97 3.44 18.13 17.50
CA GLU A 97 4.65 18.77 16.95
C GLU A 97 4.43 19.27 15.51
N LYS A 98 3.55 18.61 14.75
CA LYS A 98 3.21 18.95 13.36
C LYS A 98 1.72 18.74 13.13
N THR A 99 1.19 19.35 12.07
CA THR A 99 -0.21 19.19 11.65
C THR A 99 -0.59 17.75 11.31
N PHE A 100 0.37 16.89 10.97
CA PHE A 100 0.15 15.46 10.76
C PHE A 100 0.16 14.71 12.11
N PRO A 101 -1.01 14.26 12.62
CA PRO A 101 -1.15 13.85 14.02
C PRO A 101 -0.98 12.34 14.23
N HIS A 102 -0.91 11.55 13.17
CA HIS A 102 -0.86 10.09 13.26
C HIS A 102 0.56 9.64 13.65
N ARG A 103 0.80 9.52 14.96
CA ARG A 103 2.09 9.18 15.57
C ARG A 103 1.98 7.90 16.40
N ALA A 104 2.58 7.86 17.59
CA ALA A 104 2.47 6.77 18.56
C ALA A 104 1.01 6.32 18.76
N GLY A 105 0.82 5.01 18.93
CA GLY A 105 -0.50 4.38 19.06
C GLY A 105 -1.16 3.97 17.75
N ASN A 106 -0.56 4.25 16.59
CA ASN A 106 -0.97 3.67 15.30
C ASN A 106 0.00 2.54 14.93
N LEU A 107 -0.51 1.35 14.64
CA LEU A 107 0.23 0.18 14.18
C LEU A 107 0.57 0.27 12.69
N ALA A 108 -0.38 0.73 11.89
CA ALA A 108 -0.22 0.90 10.45
C ALA A 108 -1.25 1.87 9.86
N LYS A 109 -0.90 2.49 8.74
CA LYS A 109 -1.89 3.06 7.82
C LYS A 109 -2.26 1.99 6.80
N HIS A 110 -3.51 1.58 6.78
CA HIS A 110 -4.00 0.69 5.72
C HIS A 110 -4.74 1.50 4.66
N GLN A 111 -4.50 1.17 3.40
CA GLN A 111 -5.11 1.82 2.24
C GLN A 111 -5.83 0.79 1.41
N TYR A 112 -6.96 1.19 0.86
CA TYR A 112 -7.73 0.37 -0.04
C TYR A 112 -8.12 1.16 -1.29
N ALA A 113 -7.78 0.54 -2.41
CA ALA A 113 -7.77 1.16 -3.71
C ALA A 113 -8.50 0.27 -4.72
N THR A 114 -9.16 0.91 -5.67
CA THR A 114 -9.59 0.27 -6.91
C THR A 114 -9.17 1.18 -8.05
N ASN A 115 -8.55 0.57 -9.06
CA ASN A 115 -8.05 1.26 -10.25
C ASN A 115 -8.70 0.65 -11.47
N TRP A 116 -8.93 1.47 -12.51
CA TRP A 116 -9.52 1.01 -13.76
C TRP A 116 -9.07 1.88 -14.93
N ASN A 117 -9.15 1.33 -16.14
CA ASN A 117 -8.68 1.99 -17.37
C ASN A 117 -9.84 2.41 -18.28
N GLU A 118 -11.03 1.87 -18.09
CA GLU A 118 -12.19 2.19 -18.89
C GLU A 118 -12.68 3.62 -18.59
N SER A 119 -12.69 4.46 -19.62
CA SER A 119 -13.03 5.88 -19.51
C SER A 119 -14.54 6.17 -19.45
N ARG A 120 -15.39 5.14 -19.55
CA ARG A 120 -16.85 5.27 -19.54
C ARG A 120 -17.39 5.56 -18.14
N VAL A 121 -18.40 6.41 -18.04
CA VAL A 121 -19.01 6.82 -16.75
C VAL A 121 -19.57 5.60 -16.00
N GLU A 122 -20.17 4.66 -16.72
CA GLU A 122 -20.71 3.42 -16.15
C GLU A 122 -19.62 2.55 -15.53
N ALA A 123 -18.40 2.59 -16.09
CA ALA A 123 -17.25 1.93 -15.48
C ALA A 123 -16.87 2.61 -14.16
N ALA A 124 -16.79 3.94 -14.14
CA ALA A 124 -16.51 4.69 -12.92
C ALA A 124 -17.56 4.41 -11.82
N GLU A 125 -18.85 4.41 -12.14
CA GLU A 125 -19.93 4.05 -11.20
C GLU A 125 -19.77 2.64 -10.66
N LYS A 126 -19.50 1.66 -11.53
CA LYS A 126 -19.25 0.27 -11.12
C LYS A 126 -18.08 0.16 -10.14
N TYR A 127 -16.93 0.76 -10.44
CA TYR A 127 -15.73 0.65 -9.59
C TYR A 127 -15.88 1.44 -8.27
N ILE A 128 -16.51 2.63 -8.31
CA ILE A 128 -16.82 3.40 -7.11
C ILE A 128 -17.81 2.63 -6.22
N TRP A 129 -18.85 2.03 -6.80
CA TRP A 129 -19.81 1.21 -6.08
C TRP A 129 -19.17 -0.03 -5.45
N ARG A 130 -18.33 -0.76 -6.21
CA ARG A 130 -17.58 -1.94 -5.71
C ARG A 130 -16.77 -1.58 -4.47
N LYS A 131 -16.15 -0.40 -4.44
CA LYS A 131 -15.39 0.07 -3.28
C LYS A 131 -16.26 0.27 -2.03
N GLY A 132 -17.46 0.82 -2.17
CA GLY A 132 -18.39 1.05 -1.06
C GLY A 132 -18.90 -0.23 -0.38
N LYS A 133 -18.49 -1.41 -0.88
CA LYS A 133 -18.95 -2.73 -0.46
C LYS A 133 -17.85 -3.56 0.22
N VAL A 134 -16.60 -3.09 0.25
CA VAL A 134 -15.46 -3.79 0.88
C VAL A 134 -15.45 -3.57 2.40
N TRP A 135 -15.98 -2.43 2.86
CA TRP A 135 -15.92 -1.94 4.24
C TRP A 135 -17.31 -1.52 4.71
#